data_AF-U5MYD9-F1
#
_entry.id   AF-U5MYD9-F1
#
_cell.length_a   1.000
_cell.length_b   1.000
_cell.length_c   1.000
_cell.angle_alpha   90.00
_cell.angle_beta   90.00
_cell.angle_gamma   90.00
#
_symmetry.space_group_name_H-M   'P 1'
#
loop_
_entity.id
_entity.type
_entity.pdbx_description
1 polymer ?
#
loop_
_entity_poly.entity_id
_entity_poly.type
_entity_poly.pdbx_seq_one_letter_code
_entity_poly.pdbx_strand_id
1 'polypeptide(L)'
;MIYEQIKEILSRREKLHSEDDNGIQKCWDELIELLSKDEDNTIECLNLCTNSEVDWLSEVFEDVAYNLQSRRYIECLKKLDIKYPELNLTRSITIAEDYLE
;
A
#
# COMPACT_ATOMS: atom_id res chain seq x y z
N MET A 1 14.01 -9.53 -1.66
CA MET A 1 12.90 -9.04 -0.81
C MET A 1 12.02 -8.15 -1.69
N ILE A 2 10.70 -8.18 -1.54
CA ILE A 2 9.80 -7.39 -2.41
C ILE A 2 10.00 -5.87 -2.28
N TYR A 3 10.63 -5.42 -1.18
CA TYR A 3 10.90 -4.02 -0.88
C TYR A 3 11.71 -3.29 -1.97
N GLU A 4 12.70 -3.93 -2.59
CA GLU A 4 13.48 -3.30 -3.66
C GLU A 4 12.63 -3.06 -4.91
N GLN A 5 11.76 -4.03 -5.25
CA GLN A 5 10.84 -3.89 -6.40
C GLN A 5 9.81 -2.79 -6.13
N ILE A 6 9.29 -2.70 -4.91
CA ILE A 6 8.38 -1.62 -4.49
C ILE A 6 9.07 -0.27 -4.67
N LYS A 7 10.31 -0.10 -4.21
CA LYS A 7 11.07 1.13 -4.41
C LYS A 7 11.23 1.53 -5.87
N GLU A 8 11.51 0.57 -6.75
CA GLU A 8 11.61 0.82 -8.18
C GLU A 8 10.28 1.31 -8.77
N ILE A 9 9.16 0.71 -8.37
CA ILE A 9 7.82 1.12 -8.82
C ILE A 9 7.44 2.50 -8.27
N LEU A 10 7.71 2.77 -6.99
CA LEU A 10 7.46 4.08 -6.38
C LEU A 10 8.30 5.18 -7.04
N SER A 11 9.58 4.91 -7.35
CA SER A 11 10.41 5.87 -8.08
C SER A 11 9.91 6.14 -9.51
N ARG A 12 9.27 5.16 -10.15
CA ARG A 12 8.58 5.38 -11.43
C ARG A 12 7.34 6.24 -11.23
N ARG A 13 6.49 5.89 -10.25
CA ARG A 13 5.25 6.61 -9.91
C ARG A 13 5.49 8.09 -9.61
N GLU A 14 6.53 8.41 -8.86
CA GLU A 14 6.93 9.78 -8.49
C GLU A 14 7.33 10.62 -9.71
N LYS A 15 7.91 10.00 -10.75
CA LYS A 15 8.37 10.68 -11.96
C LYS A 15 7.27 10.85 -13.01
N LEU A 16 6.15 10.14 -12.87
CA LEU A 16 5.04 10.24 -13.80
C LEU A 16 4.34 11.59 -13.66
N HIS A 17 3.92 12.14 -14.80
CA HIS A 17 3.06 13.30 -14.80
C HIS A 17 1.67 12.91 -14.28
N SER A 18 0.99 13.81 -13.59
CA SER A 18 -0.35 13.56 -13.03
C SER A 18 -1.42 13.28 -14.09
N GLU A 19 -1.17 13.63 -15.35
CA GLU A 19 -2.05 13.32 -16.50
C GLU A 19 -1.73 11.98 -17.18
N ASP A 20 -0.68 11.27 -16.75
CA ASP A 20 -0.31 9.96 -17.30
C ASP A 20 -1.09 8.84 -16.59
N ASP A 21 -2.43 8.88 -16.68
CA ASP A 21 -3.34 7.92 -16.03
C ASP A 21 -2.94 6.47 -16.32
N ASN A 22 -2.53 6.16 -17.55
CA ASN A 22 -2.13 4.81 -17.93
C ASN A 22 -0.82 4.36 -17.25
N GLY A 23 0.16 5.24 -17.09
CA GLY A 23 1.38 4.92 -16.35
C GLY A 23 1.10 4.77 -14.86
N ILE A 24 0.25 5.63 -14.30
CA ILE A 24 -0.15 5.58 -12.90
C ILE A 24 -0.87 4.27 -12.61
N GLN A 25 -1.87 3.93 -13.43
CA GLN A 25 -2.62 2.68 -13.29
C GLN A 25 -1.70 1.45 -13.35
N LYS A 26 -0.74 1.44 -14.28
CA LYS A 26 0.25 0.34 -14.35
C LYS A 26 1.08 0.22 -13.08
N CYS A 27 1.53 1.33 -12.51
CA CYS A 27 2.26 1.30 -11.25
C CYS A 27 1.37 0.78 -10.11
N TRP A 28 0.11 1.18 -10.05
CA TRP A 28 -0.84 0.64 -9.07
C TRP A 28 -1.07 -0.86 -9.26
N ASP A 29 -1.32 -1.33 -10.47
CA ASP A 29 -1.51 -2.75 -10.77
C ASP A 29 -0.28 -3.59 -10.35
N GLU A 30 0.93 -3.11 -10.66
CA GLU A 30 2.20 -3.73 -10.25
C GLU A 30 2.34 -3.79 -8.71
N LEU A 31 1.99 -2.71 -8.01
CA LEU A 31 2.03 -2.67 -6.54
C LEU A 31 1.00 -3.62 -5.91
N ILE A 32 -0.24 -3.61 -6.42
CA ILE A 32 -1.33 -4.44 -5.93
C ILE A 32 -0.96 -5.91 -6.10
N GLU A 33 -0.49 -6.32 -7.27
CA GLU A 33 -0.08 -7.71 -7.52
C GLU A 33 1.02 -8.14 -6.55
N LEU A 34 2.03 -7.30 -6.35
CA LEU A 34 3.18 -7.63 -5.52
C LEU A 34 2.82 -7.71 -4.02
N LEU A 35 2.03 -6.75 -3.53
CA LEU A 35 1.62 -6.66 -2.12
C LEU A 35 0.53 -7.68 -1.75
N SER A 36 -0.29 -8.08 -2.72
CA SER A 36 -1.34 -9.08 -2.49
C SER A 36 -0.82 -10.52 -2.55
N LYS A 37 0.42 -10.73 -3.00
CA LYS A 37 0.98 -12.08 -3.23
C LYS A 37 1.29 -12.85 -1.95
N ASP A 38 1.80 -12.14 -0.93
CA ASP A 38 2.23 -12.76 0.32
C ASP A 38 2.10 -11.75 1.47
N GLU A 39 1.17 -12.04 2.38
CA GLU A 39 0.84 -11.17 3.50
C GLU A 39 2.05 -10.89 4.41
N ASP A 40 2.82 -11.93 4.77
CA ASP A 40 3.95 -11.80 5.70
C ASP A 40 5.03 -10.88 5.14
N ASN A 41 5.41 -11.08 3.88
CA ASN A 41 6.36 -10.20 3.19
C ASN A 41 5.84 -8.76 3.06
N THR A 42 4.54 -8.60 2.78
CA THR A 42 3.91 -7.28 2.69
C THR A 42 3.92 -6.54 4.03
N ILE A 43 3.56 -7.21 5.11
CA ILE A 43 3.58 -6.61 6.46
C ILE A 43 5.02 -6.26 6.85
N GLU A 44 5.99 -7.15 6.61
CA GLU A 44 7.40 -6.86 6.89
C GLU A 44 7.88 -5.62 6.10
N CYS A 45 7.55 -5.58 4.80
CA CYS A 45 7.88 -4.46 3.93
C CYS A 45 7.30 -3.14 4.43
N LEU A 46 6.00 -3.10 4.72
CA LEU A 46 5.30 -1.89 5.18
C LEU A 46 5.87 -1.37 6.51
N ASN A 47 6.30 -2.24 7.41
CA ASN A 47 6.93 -1.82 8.67
C ASN A 47 8.29 -1.12 8.46
N LEU A 48 9.00 -1.46 7.38
CA LEU A 48 10.27 -0.87 6.98
C LEU A 48 10.12 0.42 6.17
N CYS A 49 8.95 0.65 5.57
CA CYS A 49 8.68 1.84 4.77
C CYS A 49 8.77 3.14 5.59
N THR A 50 9.34 4.15 4.95
CA THR A 50 9.34 5.55 5.41
C THR A 50 7.98 6.20 5.20
N ASN A 51 7.73 7.33 5.85
CA ASN A 51 6.48 8.09 5.71
C ASN A 51 6.12 8.35 4.23
N SER A 52 7.08 8.86 3.44
CA SER A 52 6.86 9.15 2.01
C SER A 52 6.58 7.91 1.18
N GLU A 53 7.20 6.77 1.50
CA GLU A 53 6.89 5.50 0.82
C GLU A 53 5.48 5.03 1.16
N VAL A 54 5.06 5.16 2.43
CA VAL A 54 3.70 4.80 2.86
C VAL A 54 2.66 5.72 2.23
N ASP A 55 2.94 7.02 2.09
CA ASP A 55 2.05 7.98 1.42
C ASP A 55 1.71 7.52 0.00
N TRP A 56 2.73 7.23 -0.82
CA TRP A 56 2.52 6.71 -2.17
C TRP A 56 1.85 5.33 -2.19
N LEU A 57 2.22 4.44 -1.27
CA LEU A 57 1.62 3.11 -1.19
C LEU A 57 0.16 3.14 -0.74
N SER A 58 -0.24 4.19 0.00
CA SER A 58 -1.61 4.30 0.52
C SER A 58 -2.65 4.38 -0.60
N GLU A 59 -2.25 4.81 -1.80
CA GLU A 59 -3.10 4.85 -3.01
C GLU A 59 -3.69 3.47 -3.35
N VAL A 60 -3.06 2.36 -2.95
CA VAL A 60 -3.48 1.00 -3.29
C VAL A 60 -3.86 0.13 -2.08
N PHE A 61 -3.92 0.69 -0.88
CA PHE A 61 -4.18 -0.09 0.34
C PHE A 61 -5.57 -0.75 0.35
N GLU A 62 -6.56 -0.10 -0.24
CA GLU A 62 -7.93 -0.63 -0.32
C GLU A 62 -7.98 -1.86 -1.24
N ASP A 63 -7.35 -1.81 -2.41
CA ASP A 63 -7.26 -2.95 -3.33
C ASP A 63 -6.46 -4.12 -2.73
N VAL A 64 -5.35 -3.83 -2.06
CA VAL A 64 -4.56 -4.86 -1.35
C VAL A 64 -5.37 -5.47 -0.21
N ALA A 65 -6.11 -4.65 0.56
CA ALA A 65 -7.00 -5.15 1.60
C ALA A 65 -8.10 -6.04 1.03
N TYR A 66 -8.70 -5.66 -0.11
CA TYR A 66 -9.71 -6.47 -0.79
C TYR A 66 -9.18 -7.83 -1.22
N ASN A 67 -7.94 -7.89 -1.70
CA ASN A 67 -7.31 -9.14 -2.13
C ASN A 67 -6.86 -10.02 -0.96
N LEU A 68 -6.29 -9.43 0.10
CA LEU A 68 -5.76 -10.17 1.24
C LEU A 68 -6.85 -10.57 2.25
N GLN A 69 -7.89 -9.73 2.41
CA GLN A 69 -8.95 -9.87 3.41
C GLN A 69 -8.41 -10.30 4.79
N SER A 70 -7.37 -9.60 5.24
CA SER A 70 -6.58 -10.03 6.39
C SER A 70 -6.66 -9.07 7.57
N ARG A 71 -7.00 -9.64 8.73
CA ARG A 71 -6.89 -8.95 10.02
C ARG A 71 -5.47 -8.52 10.33
N ARG A 72 -4.45 -9.32 9.96
CA ARG A 72 -3.05 -8.98 10.23
C ARG A 72 -2.61 -7.77 9.39
N TYR A 73 -3.05 -7.71 8.15
CA TYR A 73 -2.80 -6.56 7.27
C TYR A 73 -3.46 -5.29 7.81
N ILE A 74 -4.73 -5.36 8.23
CA ILE A 74 -5.46 -4.22 8.79
C ILE A 74 -4.81 -3.73 10.09
N GLU A 75 -4.37 -4.63 10.97
CA GLU A 75 -3.62 -4.26 12.16
C GLU A 75 -2.26 -3.62 11.81
N CYS A 76 -1.66 -3.99 10.67
CA CYS A 76 -0.49 -3.29 10.15
C CYS A 76 -0.84 -1.86 9.71
N LEU A 77 -1.93 -1.66 8.97
CA LEU A 77 -2.40 -0.33 8.57
C LEU A 77 -2.69 0.57 9.79
N LYS A 78 -3.34 0.05 10.83
CA LYS A 78 -3.58 0.78 12.09
C LYS A 78 -2.27 1.20 12.77
N LYS A 79 -1.24 0.35 12.74
CA LYS A 79 0.08 0.72 13.27
C LYS A 79 0.74 1.81 12.43
N LEU A 80 0.59 1.78 11.10
CA LEU A 80 1.08 2.83 10.22
C LEU A 80 0.37 4.15 10.48
N ASP A 81 -0.95 4.15 10.68
CA ASP A 81 -1.73 5.36 11.00
C ASP A 81 -1.30 6.00 12.33
N ILE A 82 -0.97 5.18 13.34
CA ILE A 82 -0.39 5.66 14.60
C ILE A 82 1.03 6.21 14.39
N LYS A 83 1.84 5.55 13.54
CA LYS A 83 3.24 5.93 13.28
C LYS A 83 3.36 7.19 12.42
N TYR A 84 2.43 7.38 11.48
CA TYR A 84 2.39 8.45 10.49
C TYR A 84 0.99 9.10 10.46
N PRO A 85 0.57 9.77 11.55
CA PRO A 85 -0.80 10.29 11.69
C PRO A 85 -1.16 11.37 10.68
N GLU A 86 -0.16 11.98 10.04
CA GLU A 86 -0.35 12.95 8.95
C GLU A 86 -0.96 12.35 7.67
N LEU A 87 -0.80 11.04 7.45
CA LEU A 87 -1.31 10.35 6.26
C LEU A 87 -2.82 10.06 6.35
N ASN A 88 -3.40 10.10 7.55
CA ASN A 88 -4.83 9.88 7.79
C ASN A 88 -5.38 8.64 7.06
N LEU A 89 -4.86 7.47 7.42
CA LEU A 89 -5.22 6.19 6.81
C LEU A 89 -6.54 5.63 7.32
N THR A 90 -7.25 6.37 8.19
CA THR A 90 -8.51 5.96 8.83
C THR A 90 -9.54 5.50 7.79
N ARG A 91 -9.64 6.18 6.65
CA ARG A 91 -10.55 5.79 5.56
C ARG A 91 -10.19 4.41 5.00
N SER A 92 -8.93 4.22 4.60
CA SER A 92 -8.46 2.95 4.03
C SER A 92 -8.57 1.79 5.03
N ILE A 93 -8.31 2.05 6.32
CA ILE A 93 -8.52 1.05 7.40
C ILE A 93 -10.00 0.67 7.51
N THR A 94 -10.90 1.65 7.52
CA THR A 94 -12.35 1.40 7.65
C THR A 94 -12.87 0.56 6.47
N ILE A 95 -12.42 0.89 5.24
CA ILE A 95 -12.78 0.16 4.03
C ILE A 95 -12.18 -1.26 4.07
N ALA A 96 -10.94 -1.40 4.51
CA ALA A 96 -10.31 -2.71 4.69
C ALA A 96 -11.06 -3.58 5.73
N GLU A 97 -11.54 -2.99 6.82
CA GLU A 97 -12.38 -3.67 7.81
C GLU A 97 -13.73 -4.12 7.24
N ASP A 98 -14.31 -3.38 6.29
CA ASP A 98 -15.55 -3.78 5.58
C ASP A 98 -15.34 -5.00 4.67
N TYR A 99 -14.14 -5.16 4.11
CA TYR A 99 -13.77 -6.33 3.29
C TYR A 99 -13.50 -7.61 4.10
N LEU A 100 -13.37 -7.51 5.43
CA LEU A 100 -13.31 -8.68 6.31
C LEU A 100 -14.74 -9.19 6.61
N GLU A 101 -15.29 -10.02 5.72
CA GLU A 101 -16.51 -10.79 6.01
C GLU A 101 -16.31 -11.82 7.13
#